data_AF-A0A180G013-F1
#
_entry.id   AF-A0A180G013-F1
#
_cell.length_a   1.000
_cell.length_b   1.000
_cell.length_c   1.000
_cell.angle_alpha   90.00
_cell.angle_beta   90.00
_cell.angle_gamma   90.00
#
_symmetry.space_group_name_H-M   'P 1'
#
loop_
_entity.id
_entity.type
_entity.pdbx_description
1 polymer ?
#
loop_
_entity_poly.entity_id
_entity_poly.type
_entity_poly.pdbx_seq_one_letter_code
_entity_poly.pdbx_strand_id
1 'polypeptide(L)'
;MITTSEVAKLIPSGAEQQAAREAFVQKYGTSASASAWPIPEDQEWYWKQTPRPVDLLPIWKFVFVNPLLESVGLRTNDDPTYGRYSLPFSPSEKLIRDDKKITCWDGRVFLKDRGDGLVAEPVEDNTSQWVWYQVWWDEEASKRTGVELDLLYCHGICEYGGTFSRNARKFLDAGYRLIVPDLPSHGRSTGFHAYLTNLDCLAHAVHAVLADIIKRDSAAGRAQRPVIVAGQSMGGFTTVLYGLLYHSPAVKSRPVIRGLPQPKLLGLIPLCPMLAIAPDSRPAYVVELFARAVSRFAGRMPLANANKGKNTPDSWFEDQFRCDPQSYTGNLRISTGLKILKALDFTNEHLADLVVPFQIMHGGSDRVTNPSGSITLFEQSRSTKKSIKIYPFVEHIMMRIGRDEEDDQPRQKILDDIVEWIDEIRANP
;
A
#
# COMPACT_ATOMS: atom_id res chain seq x y z
N MET A 1 16.24 -23.01 -9.24
CA MET A 1 16.04 -21.89 -8.30
C MET A 1 17.29 -21.02 -8.36
N ILE A 2 17.13 -19.72 -8.58
CA ILE A 2 18.24 -18.76 -8.47
C ILE A 2 18.72 -18.76 -7.01
N THR A 3 20.04 -18.80 -6.80
CA THR A 3 20.66 -18.73 -5.48
C THR A 3 20.67 -17.29 -4.95
N THR A 4 20.68 -17.10 -3.64
CA THR A 4 20.76 -15.76 -3.03
C THR A 4 21.93 -14.93 -3.57
N SER A 5 23.08 -15.59 -3.79
CA SER A 5 24.27 -14.91 -4.31
C SER A 5 24.08 -14.41 -5.75
N GLU A 6 23.23 -15.06 -6.54
CA GLU A 6 22.84 -14.61 -7.88
C GLU A 6 21.82 -13.47 -7.82
N VAL A 7 20.85 -13.52 -6.88
CA VAL A 7 19.90 -12.42 -6.67
C VAL A 7 20.62 -11.14 -6.23
N ALA A 8 21.59 -11.25 -5.31
CA ALA A 8 22.35 -10.11 -4.82
C ALA A 8 23.20 -9.43 -5.91
N LYS A 9 23.67 -10.21 -6.91
CA LYS A 9 24.42 -9.66 -8.06
C LYS A 9 23.56 -8.79 -8.99
N LEU A 10 22.23 -8.87 -8.90
CA LEU A 10 21.31 -8.01 -9.64
C LEU A 10 21.14 -6.62 -9.02
N ILE A 11 21.69 -6.38 -7.83
CA ILE A 11 21.72 -5.07 -7.18
C ILE A 11 22.93 -4.30 -7.72
N PRO A 12 22.75 -3.20 -8.47
CA PRO A 12 23.87 -2.41 -8.98
C PRO A 12 24.69 -1.80 -7.84
N SER A 13 25.98 -1.60 -8.07
CA SER A 13 26.86 -0.90 -7.13
C SER A 13 26.40 0.55 -6.90
N GLY A 14 26.76 1.13 -5.76
CA GLY A 14 26.36 2.52 -5.44
C GLY A 14 26.77 3.54 -6.51
N ALA A 15 27.92 3.33 -7.17
CA ALA A 15 28.39 4.17 -8.27
C ALA A 15 27.52 4.04 -9.52
N GLU A 16 27.13 2.82 -9.91
CA GLU A 16 26.24 2.59 -11.05
C GLU A 16 24.84 3.17 -10.78
N GLN A 17 24.33 3.03 -9.56
CA GLN A 17 23.05 3.63 -9.18
C GLN A 17 23.08 5.16 -9.26
N GLN A 18 24.18 5.78 -8.80
CA GLN A 18 24.34 7.23 -8.85
C GLN A 18 24.43 7.72 -10.30
N ALA A 19 25.22 7.04 -11.14
CA ALA A 19 25.34 7.36 -12.56
C ALA A 19 23.98 7.24 -13.30
N ALA A 20 23.17 6.22 -12.99
CA ALA A 20 21.84 6.07 -13.58
C ALA A 20 20.90 7.23 -13.21
N ARG A 21 20.96 7.73 -11.97
CA ARG A 21 20.18 8.89 -11.53
C ARG A 21 20.63 10.17 -12.21
N GLU A 22 21.94 10.37 -12.33
CA GLU A 22 22.51 11.52 -13.03
C GLU A 22 22.12 11.52 -14.50
N ALA A 23 22.15 10.35 -15.17
CA ALA A 23 21.68 10.18 -16.53
C ALA A 23 20.18 10.50 -16.66
N PHE A 24 19.34 10.03 -15.72
CA PHE A 24 17.91 10.36 -15.69
C PHE A 24 17.71 11.88 -15.58
N VAL A 25 18.37 12.52 -14.62
CA VAL A 25 18.25 13.97 -14.39
C VAL A 25 18.81 14.77 -15.58
N GLN A 26 19.87 14.29 -16.22
CA GLN A 26 20.41 14.92 -17.43
C GLN A 26 19.42 14.84 -18.60
N LYS A 27 18.74 13.71 -18.77
CA LYS A 27 17.75 13.51 -19.84
C LYS A 27 16.47 14.30 -19.59
N TYR A 28 15.99 14.34 -18.35
CA TYR A 28 14.64 14.79 -18.02
C TYR A 28 14.56 16.07 -17.17
N GLY A 29 15.68 16.56 -16.64
CA GLY A 29 15.74 17.75 -15.79
C GLY A 29 15.31 17.50 -14.33
N THR A 30 15.27 18.58 -13.53
CA THR A 30 14.87 18.57 -12.11
C THR A 30 13.59 19.37 -11.87
N SER A 31 13.04 19.37 -10.65
CA SER A 31 11.90 20.21 -10.26
C SER A 31 12.22 21.72 -10.26
N ALA A 32 13.50 22.12 -10.17
CA ALA A 32 13.91 23.51 -10.03
C ALA A 32 14.18 24.24 -11.37
N SER A 33 14.17 23.52 -12.49
CA SER A 33 14.24 24.07 -13.86
C SER A 33 12.84 24.20 -14.48
N ALA A 34 12.73 24.72 -15.71
CA ALA A 34 11.49 24.89 -16.50
C ALA A 34 10.70 23.59 -16.84
N SER A 35 10.86 22.56 -16.00
CA SER A 35 10.41 21.17 -16.10
C SER A 35 9.53 20.78 -14.89
N ALA A 36 8.82 21.74 -14.30
CA ALA A 36 7.73 21.46 -13.37
C ALA A 36 6.70 20.55 -14.06
N TRP A 37 6.10 19.61 -13.32
CA TRP A 37 5.13 18.69 -13.91
C TRP A 37 4.00 19.45 -14.64
N PRO A 38 3.81 19.27 -15.96
CA PRO A 38 2.78 19.97 -16.71
C PRO A 38 1.43 19.36 -16.38
N ILE A 39 0.70 20.01 -15.47
CA ILE A 39 -0.66 19.60 -15.10
C ILE A 39 -1.56 19.82 -16.32
N PRO A 40 -2.26 18.78 -16.82
CA PRO A 40 -3.21 18.94 -17.91
C PRO A 40 -4.31 19.95 -17.54
N GLU A 41 -4.67 20.83 -18.48
CA GLU A 41 -5.65 21.91 -18.24
C GLU A 41 -7.00 21.36 -17.74
N ASP A 42 -7.45 20.24 -18.31
CA ASP A 42 -8.68 19.54 -17.94
C ASP A 42 -8.62 18.82 -16.57
N GLN A 43 -7.46 18.81 -15.92
CA GLN A 43 -7.22 18.18 -14.62
C GLN A 43 -6.84 19.17 -13.52
N GLU A 44 -6.71 20.46 -13.82
CA GLU A 44 -6.35 21.48 -12.82
C GLU A 44 -7.32 21.52 -11.63
N TRP A 45 -8.60 21.22 -11.87
CA TRP A 45 -9.62 21.13 -10.83
C TRP A 45 -9.23 20.15 -9.71
N TYR A 46 -8.51 19.07 -10.03
CA TYR A 46 -8.06 18.09 -9.05
C TYR A 46 -6.74 18.51 -8.41
N TRP A 47 -5.72 18.78 -9.23
CA TRP A 47 -4.35 18.95 -8.75
C TRP A 47 -4.04 20.33 -8.15
N LYS A 48 -4.83 21.37 -8.50
CA LYS A 48 -4.63 22.73 -8.00
C LYS A 48 -5.79 23.24 -7.14
N GLN A 49 -7.02 22.90 -7.50
CA GLN A 49 -8.21 23.53 -6.93
C GLN A 49 -8.87 22.70 -5.81
N THR A 50 -8.68 21.38 -5.81
CA THR A 50 -9.26 20.52 -4.76
C THR A 50 -8.52 20.77 -3.45
N PRO A 51 -9.23 21.12 -2.36
CA PRO A 51 -8.58 21.39 -1.08
C PRO A 51 -7.95 20.11 -0.54
N ARG A 52 -6.75 20.22 0.02
CA ARG A 52 -6.12 19.11 0.72
C ARG A 52 -6.52 19.14 2.19
N PRO A 53 -7.34 18.20 2.69
CA PRO A 53 -7.84 18.29 4.05
C PRO A 53 -6.73 18.31 5.09
N VAL A 54 -5.60 17.61 4.83
CA VAL A 54 -4.44 17.58 5.72
C VAL A 54 -3.84 18.96 6.03
N ASP A 55 -3.91 19.91 5.09
CA ASP A 55 -3.32 21.25 5.27
C ASP A 55 -4.22 22.18 6.07
N LEU A 56 -5.52 21.89 6.08
CA LEU A 56 -6.53 22.71 6.71
C LEU A 56 -6.67 22.41 8.22
N LEU A 57 -5.92 21.43 8.73
CA LEU A 57 -6.01 20.96 10.11
C LEU A 57 -5.02 21.73 11.02
N PRO A 58 -5.47 22.65 11.90
CA PRO A 58 -4.60 23.27 12.89
C PRO A 58 -3.93 22.22 13.79
N ILE A 59 -2.64 21.97 13.56
CA ILE A 59 -1.87 20.87 14.16
C ILE A 59 -2.04 20.78 15.67
N TRP A 60 -1.99 21.91 16.39
CA TRP A 60 -2.16 21.94 17.85
C TRP A 60 -3.51 21.36 18.31
N LYS A 61 -4.59 21.64 17.57
CA LYS A 61 -5.94 21.11 17.85
C LYS A 61 -5.97 19.60 17.67
N PHE A 62 -5.41 19.09 16.57
CA PHE A 62 -5.49 17.65 16.25
C PHE A 62 -4.49 16.79 17.02
N VAL A 63 -3.35 17.36 17.41
CA VAL A 63 -2.29 16.67 18.16
C VAL A 63 -2.56 16.67 19.66
N PHE A 64 -3.11 17.75 20.23
CA PHE A 64 -3.25 17.88 21.69
C PHE A 64 -4.70 17.97 22.16
N VAL A 65 -5.50 18.85 21.57
CA VAL A 65 -6.88 19.11 22.05
C VAL A 65 -7.80 17.93 21.74
N ASN A 66 -7.79 17.45 20.50
CA ASN A 66 -8.70 16.42 20.04
C ASN A 66 -8.50 15.08 20.75
N PRO A 67 -7.26 14.56 20.94
CA PRO A 67 -7.05 13.38 21.76
C PRO A 67 -7.54 13.53 23.20
N LEU A 68 -7.38 14.72 23.78
CA LEU A 68 -7.89 15.01 25.12
C LEU A 68 -9.41 14.97 25.15
N LEU A 69 -10.09 15.65 24.20
CA LEU A 69 -11.55 15.64 24.13
C LEU A 69 -12.11 14.25 23.82
N GLU A 70 -11.44 13.47 22.96
CA GLU A 70 -11.79 12.09 22.66
C GLU A 70 -11.63 11.18 23.90
N SER A 71 -10.57 11.37 24.71
CA SER A 71 -10.33 10.55 25.91
C SER A 71 -11.32 10.79 27.04
N VAL A 72 -11.93 11.97 27.09
CA VAL A 72 -12.99 12.32 28.06
C VAL A 72 -14.40 12.21 27.46
N GLY A 73 -14.54 11.66 26.25
CA GLY A 73 -15.85 11.43 25.60
C GLY A 73 -16.58 12.70 25.16
N LEU A 74 -15.90 13.85 25.09
CA LEU A 74 -16.48 15.15 24.75
C LEU A 74 -16.39 15.51 23.26
N ARG A 75 -15.79 14.63 22.43
CA ARG A 75 -15.72 14.83 20.98
C ARG A 75 -16.32 13.66 20.21
N THR A 76 -17.40 13.95 19.49
CA THR A 76 -17.79 13.22 18.29
C THR A 76 -17.11 13.93 17.11
N ASN A 77 -16.22 13.26 16.40
CA ASN A 77 -15.68 13.85 15.17
C ASN A 77 -16.74 13.70 14.08
N ASP A 78 -17.34 14.81 13.60
CA ASP A 78 -18.45 14.75 12.63
C ASP A 78 -18.06 14.04 11.33
N ASP A 79 -16.78 14.09 10.96
CA ASP A 79 -16.20 13.28 9.89
C ASP A 79 -14.94 12.52 10.40
N PRO A 80 -15.01 11.20 10.62
CA PRO A 80 -13.88 10.39 11.09
C PRO A 80 -12.76 10.23 10.04
N THR A 81 -12.95 10.71 8.81
CA THR A 81 -11.92 10.76 7.75
C THR A 81 -11.24 12.12 7.64
N TYR A 82 -11.71 13.14 8.38
CA TYR A 82 -11.19 14.51 8.35
C TYR A 82 -11.28 15.15 6.94
N GLY A 83 -12.43 15.05 6.29
CA GLY A 83 -12.73 15.64 4.98
C GLY A 83 -12.26 14.80 3.79
N ARG A 84 -11.58 13.67 4.04
CA ARG A 84 -10.97 12.84 2.99
C ARG A 84 -12.00 12.00 2.22
N TYR A 85 -13.08 11.58 2.87
CA TYR A 85 -14.12 10.77 2.25
C TYR A 85 -14.83 11.48 1.09
N SER A 86 -15.09 12.78 1.26
CA SER A 86 -15.82 13.62 0.30
C SER A 86 -14.97 14.12 -0.87
N LEU A 87 -13.67 13.82 -0.89
CA LEU A 87 -12.82 14.23 -2.00
C LEU A 87 -13.27 13.54 -3.31
N PRO A 88 -13.20 14.25 -4.45
CA PRO A 88 -13.50 13.65 -5.74
C PRO A 88 -12.50 12.53 -6.08
N PHE A 89 -12.90 11.59 -6.94
CA PHE A 89 -11.97 10.62 -7.52
C PHE A 89 -10.95 11.33 -8.40
N SER A 90 -9.70 10.86 -8.38
CA SER A 90 -8.62 11.39 -9.22
C SER A 90 -8.93 11.25 -10.72
N PRO A 91 -8.28 12.03 -11.60
CA PRO A 91 -8.45 11.88 -13.04
C PRO A 91 -8.21 10.45 -13.54
N SER A 92 -7.20 9.75 -13.00
CA SER A 92 -6.93 8.36 -13.39
C SER A 92 -7.99 7.38 -12.90
N GLU A 93 -8.59 7.61 -11.72
CA GLU A 93 -9.75 6.83 -11.28
C GLU A 93 -10.98 7.12 -12.15
N LYS A 94 -11.22 8.38 -12.55
CA LYS A 94 -12.32 8.72 -13.46
C LYS A 94 -12.21 8.01 -14.80
N LEU A 95 -11.00 7.89 -15.38
CA LEU A 95 -10.79 7.13 -16.62
C LEU A 95 -11.24 5.66 -16.53
N ILE A 96 -11.16 5.06 -15.35
CA ILE A 96 -11.65 3.70 -15.10
C ILE A 96 -13.16 3.70 -14.86
N ARG A 97 -13.66 4.64 -14.06
CA ARG A 97 -15.07 4.68 -13.63
C ARG A 97 -16.04 5.18 -14.70
N ASP A 98 -15.57 6.00 -15.63
CA ASP A 98 -16.35 6.51 -16.75
C ASP A 98 -16.32 5.56 -17.97
N ASP A 99 -15.45 4.54 -17.96
CA ASP A 99 -15.42 3.51 -18.99
C ASP A 99 -16.58 2.54 -18.81
N LYS A 100 -17.52 2.57 -19.76
CA LYS A 100 -18.73 1.75 -19.76
C LYS A 100 -18.47 0.23 -19.80
N LYS A 101 -17.25 -0.20 -20.14
CA LYS A 101 -16.86 -1.62 -20.11
C LYS A 101 -16.57 -2.12 -18.70
N ILE A 102 -16.25 -1.21 -17.78
CA ILE A 102 -15.80 -1.55 -16.43
C ILE A 102 -16.94 -1.34 -15.45
N THR A 103 -17.40 -2.44 -14.85
CA THR A 103 -18.29 -2.38 -13.69
C THR A 103 -17.48 -1.87 -12.49
N CYS A 104 -17.90 -0.72 -11.93
CA CYS A 104 -17.30 -0.12 -10.75
C CYS A 104 -18.30 -0.06 -9.59
N TRP A 105 -17.86 -0.42 -8.40
CA TRP A 105 -18.66 -0.22 -7.18
C TRP A 105 -17.79 -0.08 -5.95
N ASP A 106 -18.34 0.57 -4.93
CA ASP A 106 -17.62 0.91 -3.70
C ASP A 106 -18.22 0.14 -2.51
N GLY A 107 -17.38 -0.19 -1.54
CA GLY A 107 -17.77 -0.86 -0.32
C GLY A 107 -17.20 -0.18 0.92
N ARG A 108 -17.89 -0.38 2.04
CA ARG A 108 -17.42 -0.02 3.37
C ARG A 108 -17.62 -1.21 4.28
N VAL A 109 -16.56 -1.61 4.95
CA VAL A 109 -16.63 -2.58 6.05
C VAL A 109 -16.56 -1.80 7.35
N PHE A 110 -17.69 -1.73 8.06
CA PHE A 110 -17.76 -1.09 9.36
C PHE A 110 -17.11 -1.98 10.41
N LEU A 111 -16.35 -1.36 11.31
CA LEU A 111 -15.59 -2.01 12.35
C LEU A 111 -16.14 -1.56 13.71
N LYS A 112 -16.15 -2.46 14.69
CA LYS A 112 -16.53 -2.15 16.06
C LYS A 112 -15.68 -0.99 16.59
N ASP A 113 -16.33 0.04 17.13
CA ASP A 113 -15.63 1.14 17.78
C ASP A 113 -14.89 0.61 19.02
N ARG A 114 -13.55 0.72 19.03
CA ARG A 114 -12.69 0.30 20.15
C ARG A 114 -11.71 1.38 20.54
N GLY A 115 -11.60 1.66 21.84
CA GLY A 115 -10.61 2.57 22.43
C GLY A 115 -9.40 1.87 23.07
N ASP A 116 -9.41 0.53 23.14
CA ASP A 116 -8.45 -0.30 23.88
C ASP A 116 -7.24 -0.77 23.03
N GLY A 117 -7.22 -0.45 21.73
CA GLY A 117 -6.16 -0.84 20.81
C GLY A 117 -6.17 -2.32 20.42
N LEU A 118 -7.21 -3.07 20.78
CA LEU A 118 -7.44 -4.44 20.33
C LEU A 118 -8.01 -4.47 18.90
N VAL A 119 -8.01 -5.65 18.28
CA VAL A 119 -8.52 -5.86 16.93
C VAL A 119 -10.01 -5.54 16.88
N ALA A 120 -10.39 -4.63 15.99
CA ALA A 120 -11.79 -4.29 15.74
C ALA A 120 -12.39 -5.32 14.77
N GLU A 121 -13.45 -6.00 15.22
CA GLU A 121 -14.20 -6.95 14.41
C GLU A 121 -15.20 -6.21 13.51
N PRO A 122 -15.51 -6.72 12.29
CA PRO A 122 -16.56 -6.14 11.48
C PRO A 122 -17.93 -6.22 12.14
N VAL A 123 -18.76 -5.22 11.91
CA VAL A 123 -20.14 -5.16 12.38
C VAL A 123 -21.07 -4.78 11.23
N GLU A 124 -22.33 -5.17 11.32
CA GLU A 124 -23.34 -4.83 10.30
C GLU A 124 -23.84 -3.40 10.44
N ASP A 125 -23.89 -2.89 11.68
CA ASP A 125 -24.33 -1.53 11.97
C ASP A 125 -23.28 -0.49 11.56
N ASN A 126 -23.76 0.68 11.13
CA ASN A 126 -22.88 1.80 10.81
C ASN A 126 -22.18 2.30 12.10
N THR A 127 -20.86 2.32 12.08
CA THR A 127 -20.01 2.87 13.16
C THR A 127 -19.17 4.05 12.68
N SER A 128 -18.45 4.67 13.61
CA SER A 128 -17.48 5.73 13.28
C SER A 128 -16.18 5.22 12.66
N GLN A 129 -16.01 3.89 12.56
CA GLN A 129 -14.83 3.25 12.02
C GLN A 129 -15.17 2.35 10.84
N TRP A 130 -14.56 2.62 9.69
CA TRP A 130 -14.68 1.76 8.52
C TRP A 130 -13.39 1.71 7.71
N VAL A 131 -13.28 0.60 6.96
CA VAL A 131 -12.37 0.44 5.83
C VAL A 131 -13.19 0.60 4.56
N TRP A 132 -12.83 1.59 3.75
CA TRP A 132 -13.39 1.80 2.42
C TRP A 132 -12.58 1.01 1.39
N TYR A 133 -13.26 0.50 0.37
CA TYR A 133 -12.62 -0.13 -0.78
C TYR A 133 -13.44 0.10 -2.03
N GLN A 134 -12.79 -0.02 -3.19
CA GLN A 134 -13.44 -0.02 -4.49
C GLN A 134 -13.13 -1.29 -5.26
N VAL A 135 -14.03 -1.65 -6.16
CA VAL A 135 -13.88 -2.77 -7.08
C VAL A 135 -14.03 -2.28 -8.50
N TRP A 136 -13.12 -2.73 -9.36
CA TRP A 136 -13.15 -2.51 -10.80
C TRP A 136 -13.14 -3.86 -11.51
N TRP A 137 -14.08 -4.07 -12.43
CA TRP A 137 -14.21 -5.36 -13.09
C TRP A 137 -14.66 -5.20 -14.55
N ASP A 138 -13.82 -5.66 -15.48
CA ASP A 138 -14.23 -5.90 -16.86
C ASP A 138 -14.74 -7.35 -16.98
N GLU A 139 -16.05 -7.52 -16.86
CA GLU A 139 -16.71 -8.83 -16.92
C GLU A 139 -16.53 -9.51 -18.28
N GLU A 140 -16.46 -8.74 -19.37
CA GLU A 140 -16.29 -9.27 -20.72
C GLU A 140 -14.83 -9.72 -20.95
N ALA A 141 -13.85 -9.00 -20.41
CA ALA A 141 -12.47 -9.47 -20.39
C ALA A 141 -12.34 -10.78 -19.60
N SER A 142 -12.95 -10.86 -18.41
CA SER A 142 -12.98 -12.09 -17.59
C SER A 142 -13.57 -13.28 -18.35
N LYS A 143 -14.70 -13.09 -19.08
CA LYS A 143 -15.29 -14.13 -19.94
C LYS A 143 -14.38 -14.51 -21.11
N ARG A 144 -13.79 -13.52 -21.79
CA ARG A 144 -12.95 -13.72 -22.97
C ARG A 144 -11.65 -14.44 -22.64
N THR A 145 -11.02 -14.15 -21.50
CA THR A 145 -9.78 -14.78 -21.07
C THR A 145 -10.02 -16.07 -20.27
N GLY A 146 -11.26 -16.30 -19.80
CA GLY A 146 -11.59 -17.42 -18.91
C GLY A 146 -11.02 -17.25 -17.50
N VAL A 147 -10.62 -16.03 -17.12
CA VAL A 147 -10.01 -15.73 -15.82
C VAL A 147 -11.09 -15.35 -14.82
N GLU A 148 -11.29 -16.18 -13.80
CA GLU A 148 -12.15 -15.88 -12.65
C GLU A 148 -11.31 -15.72 -11.37
N LEU A 149 -10.53 -14.64 -11.28
CA LEU A 149 -9.61 -14.39 -10.18
C LEU A 149 -9.72 -12.94 -9.68
N ASP A 150 -9.62 -12.79 -8.36
CA ASP A 150 -9.53 -11.50 -7.69
C ASP A 150 -8.07 -11.10 -7.48
N LEU A 151 -7.71 -9.87 -7.86
CA LEU A 151 -6.43 -9.26 -7.51
C LEU A 151 -6.69 -8.12 -6.53
N LEU A 152 -6.34 -8.34 -5.26
CA LEU A 152 -6.40 -7.29 -4.24
C LEU A 152 -5.08 -6.54 -4.19
N TYR A 153 -5.12 -5.21 -4.33
CA TYR A 153 -3.92 -4.37 -4.28
C TYR A 153 -3.88 -3.45 -3.05
N CYS A 154 -2.85 -3.58 -2.23
CA CYS A 154 -2.58 -2.75 -1.07
C CYS A 154 -1.62 -1.59 -1.41
N HIS A 155 -2.04 -0.35 -1.17
CA HIS A 155 -1.22 0.84 -1.43
C HIS A 155 -0.12 1.07 -0.37
N GLY A 156 0.84 1.95 -0.68
CA GLY A 156 1.93 2.34 0.22
C GLY A 156 1.51 3.32 1.33
N ILE A 157 2.42 3.58 2.28
CA ILE A 157 2.17 4.60 3.31
C ILE A 157 2.05 5.97 2.64
N CYS A 158 1.18 6.82 3.17
CA CYS A 158 0.92 8.18 2.67
C CYS A 158 0.21 8.27 1.31
N GLU A 159 -0.04 7.15 0.64
CA GLU A 159 -0.88 7.06 -0.55
C GLU A 159 -2.30 6.57 -0.19
N TYR A 160 -3.08 6.19 -1.20
CA TYR A 160 -4.40 5.59 -1.09
C TYR A 160 -4.60 4.62 -2.26
N GLY A 161 -5.62 3.77 -2.19
CA GLY A 161 -5.85 2.70 -3.17
C GLY A 161 -6.05 3.22 -4.59
N GLY A 162 -6.70 4.38 -4.73
CA GLY A 162 -6.98 5.01 -6.03
C GLY A 162 -5.76 5.27 -6.91
N THR A 163 -4.55 5.39 -6.34
CA THR A 163 -3.30 5.55 -7.14
C THR A 163 -3.04 4.34 -8.05
N PHE A 164 -3.58 3.16 -7.72
CA PHE A 164 -3.46 1.95 -8.53
C PHE A 164 -4.21 2.03 -9.87
N SER A 165 -5.17 2.95 -10.01
CA SER A 165 -5.91 3.18 -11.27
C SER A 165 -5.00 3.38 -12.48
N ARG A 166 -3.83 3.98 -12.27
CA ARG A 166 -2.76 4.20 -13.26
C ARG A 166 -2.23 2.91 -13.89
N ASN A 167 -2.34 1.79 -13.18
CA ASN A 167 -1.85 0.48 -13.58
C ASN A 167 -2.97 -0.55 -13.80
N ALA A 168 -4.21 -0.18 -13.48
CA ALA A 168 -5.35 -1.10 -13.44
C ALA A 168 -5.67 -1.74 -14.80
N ARG A 169 -5.53 -0.98 -15.91
CA ARG A 169 -5.94 -1.42 -17.24
C ARG A 169 -5.33 -2.77 -17.64
N LYS A 170 -4.03 -2.95 -17.39
CA LYS A 170 -3.31 -4.20 -17.71
C LYS A 170 -3.98 -5.42 -17.08
N PHE A 171 -4.39 -5.29 -15.82
CA PHE A 171 -4.98 -6.37 -15.04
C PHE A 171 -6.47 -6.59 -15.37
N LEU A 172 -7.20 -5.51 -15.67
CA LEU A 172 -8.57 -5.60 -16.14
C LEU A 172 -8.64 -6.30 -17.50
N ASP A 173 -7.74 -5.94 -18.43
CA ASP A 173 -7.66 -6.55 -19.75
C ASP A 173 -7.28 -8.05 -19.68
N ALA A 174 -6.49 -8.44 -18.67
CA ALA A 174 -6.18 -9.83 -18.35
C ALA A 174 -7.38 -10.61 -17.73
N GLY A 175 -8.46 -9.91 -17.36
CA GLY A 175 -9.70 -10.49 -16.84
C GLY A 175 -9.77 -10.60 -15.32
N TYR A 176 -8.85 -9.99 -14.58
CA TYR A 176 -8.91 -9.97 -13.12
C TYR A 176 -9.97 -8.98 -12.62
N ARG A 177 -10.68 -9.35 -11.55
CA ARG A 177 -11.47 -8.40 -10.77
C ARG A 177 -10.56 -7.72 -9.76
N LEU A 178 -10.40 -6.41 -9.87
CA LEU A 178 -9.52 -5.62 -9.02
C LEU A 178 -10.25 -5.21 -7.75
N ILE A 179 -9.65 -5.50 -6.59
CA ILE A 179 -10.14 -5.06 -5.28
C ILE A 179 -9.10 -4.12 -4.68
N VAL A 180 -9.50 -2.88 -4.42
CA VAL A 180 -8.56 -1.81 -4.09
C VAL A 180 -9.02 -1.10 -2.81
N PRO A 181 -8.59 -1.60 -1.63
CA PRO A 181 -8.88 -0.95 -0.36
C PRO A 181 -8.07 0.32 -0.17
N ASP A 182 -8.69 1.30 0.48
CA ASP A 182 -7.96 2.34 1.20
C ASP A 182 -7.64 1.77 2.58
N LEU A 183 -6.36 1.54 2.87
CA LEU A 183 -5.94 0.98 4.16
C LEU A 183 -6.32 1.94 5.31
N PRO A 184 -6.46 1.43 6.55
CA PRO A 184 -6.79 2.24 7.71
C PRO A 184 -5.98 3.53 7.79
N SER A 185 -6.64 4.64 8.16
CA SER A 185 -6.09 6.00 8.22
C SER A 185 -5.62 6.61 6.89
N HIS A 186 -5.88 5.98 5.75
CA HIS A 186 -5.52 6.47 4.40
C HIS A 186 -6.76 6.58 3.51
N GLY A 187 -6.64 7.32 2.41
CA GLY A 187 -7.74 7.54 1.46
C GLY A 187 -9.08 7.91 2.12
N ARG A 188 -10.12 7.18 1.76
CA ARG A 188 -11.51 7.28 2.22
C ARG A 188 -11.82 6.41 3.45
N SER A 189 -10.82 5.73 3.98
CA SER A 189 -10.93 4.99 5.25
C SER A 189 -10.78 5.91 6.45
N THR A 190 -11.48 5.56 7.52
CA THR A 190 -11.48 6.30 8.79
C THR A 190 -10.12 6.35 9.44
N GLY A 191 -9.94 7.36 10.30
CA GLY A 191 -8.73 7.60 11.07
C GLY A 191 -8.06 8.92 10.72
N PHE A 192 -7.19 9.36 11.63
CA PHE A 192 -6.37 10.55 11.41
C PHE A 192 -5.29 10.24 10.37
N HIS A 193 -5.17 11.06 9.32
CA HIS A 193 -4.40 10.72 8.11
C HIS A 193 -2.96 10.24 8.45
N ALA A 194 -2.58 9.05 7.97
CA ALA A 194 -1.28 8.41 8.20
C ALA A 194 -0.91 8.19 9.69
N TYR A 195 -1.91 8.10 10.58
CA TYR A 195 -1.74 7.80 11.99
C TYR A 195 -2.17 6.37 12.30
N LEU A 196 -1.19 5.47 12.40
CA LEU A 196 -1.39 4.06 12.70
C LEU A 196 -0.91 3.76 14.13
N THR A 197 -1.82 3.30 14.98
CA THR A 197 -1.53 2.93 16.37
C THR A 197 -1.27 1.43 16.55
N ASN A 198 -1.59 0.64 15.53
CA ASN A 198 -1.31 -0.79 15.38
C ASN A 198 -1.15 -1.09 13.87
N LEU A 199 -0.15 -1.88 13.47
CA LEU A 199 0.04 -2.25 12.06
C LEU A 199 -0.73 -3.52 11.68
N ASP A 200 -1.18 -4.32 12.67
CA ASP A 200 -2.00 -5.51 12.40
C ASP A 200 -3.34 -5.13 11.76
N CYS A 201 -3.81 -3.90 12.00
CA CYS A 201 -5.03 -3.38 11.39
C CYS A 201 -4.97 -3.41 9.85
N LEU A 202 -3.78 -3.36 9.25
CA LEU A 202 -3.62 -3.42 7.80
C LEU A 202 -4.02 -4.81 7.27
N ALA A 203 -3.48 -5.88 7.87
CA ALA A 203 -3.83 -7.25 7.53
C ALA A 203 -5.29 -7.58 7.87
N HIS A 204 -5.80 -7.05 8.98
CA HIS A 204 -7.21 -7.18 9.37
C HIS A 204 -8.14 -6.50 8.36
N ALA A 205 -7.78 -5.32 7.85
CA ALA A 205 -8.53 -4.64 6.81
C ALA A 205 -8.61 -5.47 5.52
N VAL A 206 -7.49 -6.06 5.08
CA VAL A 206 -7.48 -6.99 3.94
C VAL A 206 -8.42 -8.16 4.16
N HIS A 207 -8.34 -8.82 5.32
CA HIS A 207 -9.20 -9.96 5.63
C HIS A 207 -10.69 -9.58 5.65
N ALA A 208 -11.01 -8.44 6.26
CA ALA A 208 -12.38 -7.94 6.39
C ALA A 208 -12.98 -7.54 5.03
N VAL A 209 -12.21 -6.90 4.17
CA VAL A 209 -12.63 -6.56 2.79
C VAL A 209 -12.88 -7.84 1.99
N LEU A 210 -11.96 -8.80 2.00
CA LEU A 210 -12.16 -10.06 1.28
C LEU A 210 -13.37 -10.83 1.80
N ALA A 211 -13.60 -10.84 3.12
CA ALA A 211 -14.79 -11.43 3.72
C ALA A 211 -16.08 -10.75 3.23
N ASP A 212 -16.10 -9.43 3.09
CA ASP A 212 -17.25 -8.69 2.55
C ASP A 212 -17.49 -9.02 1.07
N ILE A 213 -16.43 -9.11 0.25
CA ILE A 213 -16.54 -9.59 -1.15
C ILE A 213 -17.17 -10.97 -1.22
N ILE A 214 -16.71 -11.92 -0.40
CA ILE A 214 -17.23 -13.30 -0.37
C ILE A 214 -18.71 -13.32 -0.02
N LYS A 215 -19.12 -12.53 0.99
CA LYS A 215 -20.54 -12.41 1.38
C LYS A 215 -21.38 -11.84 0.24
N ARG A 216 -20.90 -10.79 -0.45
CA ARG A 216 -21.59 -10.18 -1.59
C ARG A 216 -21.73 -11.14 -2.77
N ASP A 217 -20.67 -11.88 -3.09
CA ASP A 217 -20.71 -12.91 -4.13
C ASP A 217 -21.70 -14.01 -3.76
N SER A 218 -21.65 -14.52 -2.53
CA SER A 218 -22.59 -15.53 -2.05
C SER A 218 -24.05 -15.06 -2.11
N ALA A 219 -24.32 -13.80 -1.72
CA ALA A 219 -25.66 -13.22 -1.80
C ALA A 219 -26.15 -13.05 -3.25
N ALA A 220 -25.22 -12.84 -4.19
CA ALA A 220 -25.49 -12.80 -5.63
C ALA A 220 -25.49 -14.19 -6.29
N GLY A 221 -25.41 -15.28 -5.52
CA GLY A 221 -25.35 -16.65 -6.05
C GLY A 221 -24.06 -16.98 -6.80
N ARG A 222 -23.00 -16.21 -6.59
CA ARG A 222 -21.67 -16.40 -7.21
C ARG A 222 -20.76 -17.22 -6.30
N ALA A 223 -20.01 -18.14 -6.90
CA ALA A 223 -18.96 -18.86 -6.19
C ALA A 223 -17.80 -17.91 -5.82
N GLN A 224 -17.15 -18.22 -4.70
CA GLN A 224 -15.95 -17.50 -4.29
C GLN A 224 -14.81 -17.65 -5.31
N ARG A 225 -14.35 -16.53 -5.84
CA ARG A 225 -13.14 -16.43 -6.67
C ARG A 225 -11.88 -16.67 -5.83
N PRO A 226 -10.88 -17.40 -6.35
CA PRO A 226 -9.54 -17.38 -5.77
C PRO A 226 -8.95 -15.97 -5.82
N VAL A 227 -8.06 -15.66 -4.88
CA VAL A 227 -7.49 -14.31 -4.73
C VAL A 227 -5.97 -14.30 -4.66
N ILE A 228 -5.37 -13.31 -5.32
CA ILE A 228 -3.98 -12.90 -5.13
C ILE A 228 -3.98 -11.58 -4.36
N VAL A 229 -3.12 -11.48 -3.35
CA VAL A 229 -2.91 -10.21 -2.62
C VAL A 229 -1.56 -9.64 -3.03
N ALA A 230 -1.57 -8.45 -3.62
CA ALA A 230 -0.39 -7.71 -4.02
C ALA A 230 -0.30 -6.38 -3.25
N GLY A 231 0.88 -5.79 -3.18
CA GLY A 231 1.01 -4.43 -2.64
C GLY A 231 2.44 -3.92 -2.65
N GLN A 232 2.58 -2.59 -2.65
CA GLN A 232 3.89 -1.91 -2.72
C GLN A 232 4.26 -1.27 -1.36
N SER A 233 5.53 -1.34 -0.96
CA SER A 233 6.03 -0.67 0.26
C SER A 233 5.31 -1.13 1.55
N MET A 234 4.60 -0.24 2.25
CA MET A 234 3.70 -0.62 3.37
C MET A 234 2.62 -1.60 2.93
N GLY A 235 2.13 -1.49 1.70
CA GLY A 235 1.21 -2.46 1.10
C GLY A 235 1.86 -3.83 0.90
N GLY A 236 3.14 -3.86 0.49
CA GLY A 236 3.91 -5.10 0.38
C GLY A 236 4.17 -5.74 1.74
N PHE A 237 4.45 -4.94 2.77
CA PHE A 237 4.48 -5.38 4.15
C PHE A 237 3.12 -5.95 4.60
N THR A 238 2.02 -5.27 4.26
CA THR A 238 0.66 -5.71 4.58
C THR A 238 0.34 -7.07 3.96
N THR A 239 0.76 -7.30 2.72
CA THR A 239 0.66 -8.58 2.01
C THR A 239 1.36 -9.70 2.78
N VAL A 240 2.61 -9.49 3.22
CA VAL A 240 3.37 -10.47 4.01
C VAL A 240 2.71 -10.71 5.38
N LEU A 241 2.34 -9.63 6.08
CA LEU A 241 1.69 -9.71 7.38
C LEU A 241 0.34 -10.44 7.31
N TYR A 242 -0.43 -10.23 6.24
CA TYR A 242 -1.68 -10.94 6.00
C TYR A 242 -1.46 -12.45 5.86
N GLY A 243 -0.46 -12.86 5.08
CA GLY A 243 -0.05 -14.27 4.97
C GLY A 243 0.35 -14.87 6.32
N LEU A 244 1.13 -14.14 7.12
CA LEU A 244 1.55 -14.59 8.45
C LEU A 244 0.38 -14.72 9.42
N LEU A 245 -0.50 -13.72 9.51
CA LEU A 245 -1.57 -13.71 10.51
C LEU A 245 -2.71 -14.67 10.18
N TYR A 246 -3.12 -14.75 8.90
CA TYR A 246 -4.33 -15.47 8.52
C TYR A 246 -4.09 -16.82 7.86
N HIS A 247 -2.89 -17.07 7.36
CA HIS A 247 -2.59 -18.27 6.58
C HIS A 247 -1.37 -19.05 7.09
N SER A 248 -0.75 -18.63 8.20
CA SER A 248 0.28 -19.42 8.88
C SER A 248 -0.29 -20.16 10.09
N PRO A 249 -0.14 -21.50 10.17
CA PRO A 249 -0.60 -22.26 11.33
C PRO A 249 0.28 -22.06 12.58
N ALA A 250 1.50 -21.53 12.42
CA ALA A 250 2.48 -21.35 13.50
C ALA A 250 2.28 -20.03 14.28
N VAL A 251 1.77 -18.99 13.62
CA VAL A 251 1.59 -17.66 14.20
C VAL A 251 0.29 -17.61 15.01
N LYS A 252 0.34 -18.02 16.28
CA LYS A 252 -0.79 -17.97 17.23
C LYS A 252 -0.69 -16.86 18.27
N SER A 253 0.46 -16.17 18.33
CA SER A 253 0.79 -15.17 19.34
C SER A 253 0.09 -13.83 19.11
N ARG A 254 -0.42 -13.56 17.91
CA ARG A 254 -1.15 -12.33 17.58
C ARG A 254 -2.65 -12.57 17.42
N PRO A 255 -3.48 -11.63 17.89
CA PRO A 255 -4.92 -11.71 17.71
C PRO A 255 -5.29 -11.57 16.23
N VAL A 256 -6.29 -12.33 15.81
CA VAL A 256 -6.86 -12.28 14.45
C VAL A 256 -8.37 -12.22 14.53
N ILE A 257 -9.00 -11.63 13.51
CA ILE A 257 -10.46 -11.64 13.40
C ILE A 257 -10.92 -13.08 13.12
N ARG A 258 -11.89 -13.56 13.88
CA ARG A 258 -12.48 -14.91 13.73
C ARG A 258 -13.91 -14.81 13.22
N GLY A 259 -14.46 -15.92 12.73
CA GLY A 259 -15.86 -16.01 12.30
C GLY A 259 -16.17 -15.39 10.93
N LEU A 260 -15.17 -14.87 10.22
CA LEU A 260 -15.32 -14.39 8.85
C LEU A 260 -15.09 -15.52 7.83
N PRO A 261 -15.78 -15.47 6.66
CA PRO A 261 -15.50 -16.36 5.54
C PRO A 261 -14.02 -16.33 5.15
N GLN A 262 -13.43 -17.50 4.97
CA GLN A 262 -12.00 -17.61 4.65
C GLN A 262 -11.75 -17.40 3.15
N PRO A 263 -10.87 -16.45 2.76
CA PRO A 263 -10.48 -16.27 1.36
C PRO A 263 -9.72 -17.46 0.81
N LYS A 264 -10.05 -17.90 -0.42
CA LYS A 264 -9.25 -18.85 -1.21
C LYS A 264 -7.98 -18.17 -1.73
N LEU A 265 -7.01 -17.95 -0.84
CA LEU A 265 -5.75 -17.30 -1.18
C LEU A 265 -4.88 -18.23 -2.05
N LEU A 266 -4.54 -17.78 -3.26
CA LEU A 266 -3.62 -18.48 -4.15
C LEU A 266 -2.16 -18.08 -3.92
N GLY A 267 -1.92 -16.84 -3.54
CA GLY A 267 -0.56 -16.35 -3.39
C GLY A 267 -0.45 -14.86 -3.11
N LEU A 268 0.78 -14.44 -2.86
CA LEU A 268 1.15 -13.10 -2.45
C LEU A 268 2.17 -12.48 -3.41
N ILE A 269 2.02 -11.19 -3.72
CA ILE A 269 3.00 -10.42 -4.52
C ILE A 269 3.43 -9.18 -3.74
N PRO A 270 4.38 -9.31 -2.80
CA PRO A 270 4.98 -8.16 -2.15
C PRO A 270 5.96 -7.43 -3.09
N LEU A 271 5.61 -6.20 -3.46
CA LEU A 271 6.46 -5.27 -4.20
C LEU A 271 7.19 -4.36 -3.22
N CYS A 272 8.52 -4.28 -3.34
CA CYS A 272 9.43 -3.54 -2.45
C CYS A 272 8.95 -3.50 -0.98
N PRO A 273 8.67 -4.66 -0.34
CA PRO A 273 7.99 -4.68 0.93
C PRO A 273 8.83 -4.03 2.02
N MET A 274 8.19 -3.24 2.86
CA MET A 274 8.80 -2.62 4.04
C MET A 274 9.11 -3.68 5.10
N LEU A 275 10.21 -4.43 4.90
CA LEU A 275 10.73 -5.47 5.82
C LEU A 275 12.07 -5.07 6.46
N ALA A 276 12.78 -4.15 5.81
CA ALA A 276 13.99 -3.53 6.31
C ALA A 276 13.98 -2.04 5.97
N ILE A 277 14.26 -1.20 6.97
CA ILE A 277 14.42 0.24 6.76
C ILE A 277 15.84 0.47 6.25
N ALA A 278 15.98 1.17 5.12
CA ALA A 278 17.30 1.54 4.61
C ALA A 278 18.07 2.38 5.64
N PRO A 279 19.39 2.18 5.84
CA PRO A 279 20.18 2.92 6.82
C PRO A 279 20.03 4.45 6.70
N ASP A 280 20.00 4.95 5.46
CA ASP A 280 19.79 6.37 5.11
C ASP A 280 18.47 6.98 5.59
N SER A 281 17.48 6.13 5.84
CA SER A 281 16.11 6.49 6.21
C SER A 281 15.81 6.21 7.69
N ARG A 282 16.72 5.55 8.42
CA ARG A 282 16.55 5.26 9.85
C ARG A 282 16.87 6.51 10.70
N PRO A 283 15.96 6.97 11.57
CA PRO A 283 16.28 8.04 12.52
C PRO A 283 17.43 7.65 13.45
N ALA A 284 18.21 8.65 13.90
CA ALA A 284 19.22 8.41 14.91
C ALA A 284 18.59 7.83 16.18
N TYR A 285 19.28 6.91 16.86
CA TYR A 285 18.75 6.21 18.04
C TYR A 285 18.28 7.17 19.15
N VAL A 286 18.95 8.31 19.32
CA VAL A 286 18.54 9.34 20.30
C VAL A 286 17.19 9.98 19.95
N VAL A 287 16.87 10.13 18.66
CA VAL A 287 15.59 10.62 18.18
C VAL A 287 14.50 9.57 18.44
N GLU A 288 14.84 8.29 18.27
CA GLU A 288 13.94 7.18 18.61
C GLU A 288 13.62 7.14 20.11
N LEU A 289 14.62 7.32 20.98
CA LEU A 289 14.44 7.38 22.44
C LEU A 289 13.55 8.57 22.85
N PHE A 290 13.81 9.74 22.30
CA PHE A 290 12.97 10.92 22.53
C PHE A 290 11.53 10.68 22.07
N ALA A 291 11.36 10.13 20.86
CA ALA A 291 10.06 9.78 20.32
C ALA A 291 9.29 8.81 21.23
N ARG A 292 9.95 7.78 21.77
CA ARG A 292 9.34 6.83 22.74
C ARG A 292 8.84 7.56 23.98
N ALA A 293 9.64 8.46 24.55
CA ALA A 293 9.28 9.21 25.76
C ALA A 293 8.05 10.11 25.57
N VAL A 294 7.93 10.78 24.43
CA VAL A 294 6.82 11.72 24.17
C VAL A 294 5.60 11.08 23.50
N SER A 295 5.72 9.87 22.96
CA SER A 295 4.70 9.20 22.15
C SER A 295 3.32 9.07 22.83
N ARG A 296 3.29 8.98 24.17
CA ARG A 296 2.05 8.86 24.96
C ARG A 296 1.15 10.10 24.84
N PHE A 297 1.76 11.28 24.67
CA PHE A 297 1.08 12.59 24.70
C PHE A 297 1.16 13.33 23.37
N ALA A 298 2.20 13.07 22.57
CA ALA A 298 2.46 13.72 21.28
C ALA A 298 2.49 12.71 20.12
N GLY A 299 1.85 11.53 20.27
CA GLY A 299 1.92 10.46 19.28
C GLY A 299 1.49 10.85 17.86
N ARG A 300 0.51 11.77 17.74
CA ARG A 300 0.01 12.32 16.47
C ARG A 300 0.96 13.34 15.84
N MET A 301 1.96 13.84 16.56
CA MET A 301 2.86 14.88 16.09
C MET A 301 3.71 14.38 14.91
N PRO A 302 3.74 15.12 13.80
CA PRO A 302 4.63 14.83 12.67
C PRO A 302 6.05 15.31 13.01
N LEU A 303 7.04 14.41 13.04
CA LEU A 303 8.39 14.73 13.55
C LEU A 303 9.54 14.26 12.67
N ALA A 304 9.44 13.05 12.09
CA ALA A 304 10.51 12.51 11.27
C ALA A 304 10.11 12.55 9.80
N ASN A 305 10.97 13.04 8.92
CA ASN A 305 10.74 12.87 7.48
C ASN A 305 10.72 11.37 7.19
N ALA A 306 9.56 10.82 6.82
CA ALA A 306 9.41 9.39 6.48
C ALA A 306 10.33 9.01 5.32
N ASN A 307 10.50 9.97 4.41
CA ASN A 307 11.39 9.91 3.27
C ASN A 307 11.92 11.33 2.98
N LYS A 308 13.20 11.44 2.58
CA LYS A 308 13.87 12.68 2.19
C LYS A 308 13.87 12.88 0.66
N GLY A 309 12.78 12.54 -0.03
CA GLY A 309 12.71 12.64 -1.51
C GLY A 309 13.55 11.59 -2.24
N LYS A 310 13.69 10.39 -1.66
CA LYS A 310 14.50 9.29 -2.23
C LYS A 310 13.65 8.17 -2.83
N ASN A 311 12.40 8.47 -3.21
CA ASN A 311 11.46 7.50 -3.79
C ASN A 311 11.78 7.15 -5.25
N THR A 312 12.16 8.17 -6.02
CA THR A 312 12.38 8.12 -7.47
C THR A 312 13.26 9.32 -7.86
N PRO A 313 14.03 9.25 -8.96
CA PRO A 313 14.69 10.44 -9.52
C PRO A 313 13.70 11.36 -10.27
N ASP A 314 12.46 10.93 -10.49
CA ASP A 314 11.48 11.67 -11.27
C ASP A 314 10.75 12.76 -10.49
N SER A 315 11.13 14.01 -10.76
CA SER A 315 10.47 15.18 -10.17
C SER A 315 8.98 15.29 -10.51
N TRP A 316 8.53 14.76 -11.66
CA TRP A 316 7.10 14.83 -12.00
C TRP A 316 6.25 14.00 -11.07
N PHE A 317 6.70 12.79 -10.74
CA PHE A 317 6.03 11.96 -9.77
C PHE A 317 6.01 12.61 -8.37
N GLU A 318 7.12 13.23 -7.95
CA GLU A 318 7.16 13.93 -6.66
C GLU A 318 6.20 15.12 -6.59
N ASP A 319 6.09 15.90 -7.68
CA ASP A 319 5.12 16.99 -7.80
C ASP A 319 3.67 16.47 -7.81
N GLN A 320 3.39 15.39 -8.52
CA GLN A 320 2.07 14.73 -8.50
C GLN A 320 1.69 14.28 -7.09
N PHE A 321 2.59 13.58 -6.40
CA PHE A 321 2.36 13.13 -5.03
C PHE A 321 2.13 14.31 -4.08
N ARG A 322 2.92 15.39 -4.25
CA ARG A 322 2.75 16.62 -3.47
C ARG A 322 1.45 17.34 -3.77
N CYS A 323 0.94 17.30 -4.98
CA CYS A 323 -0.30 18.00 -5.35
C CYS A 323 -1.55 17.14 -5.14
N ASP A 324 -1.43 15.82 -4.90
CA ASP A 324 -2.59 14.96 -4.69
C ASP A 324 -3.32 15.32 -3.38
N PRO A 325 -4.60 15.73 -3.43
CA PRO A 325 -5.37 16.10 -2.24
C PRO A 325 -5.64 14.91 -1.30
N GLN A 326 -5.53 13.68 -1.80
CA GLN A 326 -5.81 12.47 -1.05
C GLN A 326 -4.54 11.89 -0.38
N SER A 327 -3.34 12.32 -0.81
CA SER A 327 -2.06 11.87 -0.26
C SER A 327 -1.64 12.62 1.01
N TYR A 328 -0.88 11.96 1.87
CA TYR A 328 -0.30 12.57 3.07
C TYR A 328 1.12 13.08 2.79
N THR A 329 1.33 14.39 2.80
CA THR A 329 2.64 14.98 2.46
C THR A 329 3.41 15.51 3.67
N GLY A 330 2.89 15.33 4.89
CA GLY A 330 3.59 15.73 6.10
C GLY A 330 4.57 14.68 6.60
N ASN A 331 5.29 15.03 7.68
CA ASN A 331 6.26 14.13 8.29
C ASN A 331 5.60 12.92 8.96
N LEU A 332 6.35 11.80 9.03
CA LEU A 332 5.95 10.60 9.75
C LEU A 332 5.57 10.96 11.19
N ARG A 333 4.43 10.43 11.62
CA ARG A 333 3.94 10.59 12.98
C ARG A 333 4.72 9.70 13.93
N ILE A 334 5.00 10.20 15.13
CA ILE A 334 5.76 9.46 16.15
C ILE A 334 5.19 8.06 16.37
N SER A 335 3.90 7.94 16.68
CA SER A 335 3.34 6.62 16.97
C SER A 335 3.40 5.71 15.76
N THR A 336 3.11 6.20 14.55
CA THR A 336 3.21 5.41 13.32
C THR A 336 4.63 4.85 13.17
N GLY A 337 5.66 5.69 13.30
CA GLY A 337 7.06 5.25 13.20
C GLY A 337 7.43 4.18 14.23
N LEU A 338 7.06 4.37 15.51
CA LEU A 338 7.33 3.39 16.56
C LEU A 338 6.58 2.07 16.35
N LYS A 339 5.36 2.13 15.79
CA LYS A 339 4.54 0.94 15.52
C LYS A 339 5.04 0.19 14.29
N ILE A 340 5.58 0.90 13.29
CA ILE A 340 6.31 0.29 12.17
C ILE A 340 7.50 -0.53 12.71
N LEU A 341 8.35 0.06 13.56
CA LEU A 341 9.50 -0.66 14.14
C LEU A 341 9.06 -1.95 14.85
N LYS A 342 8.06 -1.87 15.73
CA LYS A 342 7.54 -3.04 16.45
C LYS A 342 6.95 -4.10 15.50
N ALA A 343 6.33 -3.68 14.40
CA ALA A 343 5.75 -4.60 13.44
C ALA A 343 6.84 -5.30 12.61
N LEU A 344 7.90 -4.57 12.24
CA LEU A 344 9.08 -5.12 11.58
C LEU A 344 9.79 -6.17 12.45
N ASP A 345 9.99 -5.90 13.74
CA ASP A 345 10.62 -6.85 14.67
C ASP A 345 9.86 -8.19 14.65
N PHE A 346 8.54 -8.14 14.83
CA PHE A 346 7.69 -9.33 14.77
C PHE A 346 7.73 -10.03 13.42
N THR A 347 7.57 -9.29 12.31
CA THR A 347 7.56 -9.92 10.98
C THR A 347 8.90 -10.59 10.68
N ASN A 348 10.02 -9.99 11.09
CA ASN A 348 11.36 -10.56 10.91
C ASN A 348 11.58 -11.81 11.76
N GLU A 349 11.02 -11.89 12.97
CA GLU A 349 11.05 -13.10 13.81
C GLU A 349 10.24 -14.26 13.20
N HIS A 350 9.26 -13.95 12.34
CA HIS A 350 8.30 -14.92 11.79
C HIS A 350 8.44 -15.16 10.29
N LEU A 351 9.49 -14.68 9.61
CA LEU A 351 9.64 -14.87 8.15
C LEU A 351 9.57 -16.35 7.74
N ALA A 352 10.17 -17.24 8.56
CA ALA A 352 10.15 -18.68 8.35
C ALA A 352 8.73 -19.28 8.42
N ASP A 353 7.81 -18.65 9.13
CA ASP A 353 6.44 -19.10 9.29
C ASP A 353 5.54 -18.73 8.10
N LEU A 354 6.01 -17.90 7.17
CA LEU A 354 5.30 -17.65 5.92
C LEU A 354 5.38 -18.88 5.01
N VAL A 355 4.25 -19.55 4.82
CA VAL A 355 4.14 -20.80 4.03
C VAL A 355 3.34 -20.63 2.74
N VAL A 356 2.66 -19.49 2.57
CA VAL A 356 1.85 -19.17 1.39
C VAL A 356 2.74 -19.02 0.15
N PRO A 357 2.30 -19.44 -1.05
CA PRO A 357 3.02 -19.13 -2.28
C PRO A 357 3.23 -17.62 -2.49
N PHE A 358 4.40 -17.21 -3.00
CA PHE A 358 4.65 -15.80 -3.29
C PHE A 358 5.71 -15.54 -4.38
N GLN A 359 5.64 -14.36 -4.97
CA GLN A 359 6.73 -13.77 -5.76
C GLN A 359 7.06 -12.39 -5.21
N ILE A 360 8.29 -12.23 -4.71
CA ILE A 360 8.78 -10.92 -4.27
C ILE A 360 9.31 -10.18 -5.50
N MET A 361 8.96 -8.90 -5.61
CA MET A 361 9.49 -8.00 -6.64
C MET A 361 10.15 -6.81 -5.95
N HIS A 362 11.38 -6.46 -6.31
CA HIS A 362 12.06 -5.34 -5.68
C HIS A 362 12.94 -4.55 -6.66
N GLY A 363 12.94 -3.22 -6.53
CA GLY A 363 13.90 -2.37 -7.23
C GLY A 363 15.32 -2.55 -6.69
N GLY A 364 16.28 -2.84 -7.54
CA GLY A 364 17.69 -2.99 -7.15
C GLY A 364 18.35 -1.68 -6.72
N SER A 365 17.70 -0.53 -6.95
CA SER A 365 18.18 0.81 -6.55
C SER A 365 17.22 1.51 -5.58
N ASP A 366 16.38 0.73 -4.90
CA ASP A 366 15.48 1.23 -3.86
C ASP A 366 16.27 1.83 -2.67
N ARG A 367 15.95 3.09 -2.34
CA ARG A 367 16.58 3.87 -1.25
C ARG A 367 15.69 4.00 -0.02
N VAL A 368 14.49 3.43 -0.05
CA VAL A 368 13.47 3.54 1.01
C VAL A 368 13.37 2.22 1.75
N THR A 369 13.08 1.15 1.03
CA THR A 369 13.04 -0.22 1.56
C THR A 369 14.23 -0.99 1.02
N ASN A 370 15.06 -1.56 1.89
CA ASN A 370 16.28 -2.21 1.43
C ASN A 370 15.95 -3.58 0.80
N PRO A 371 16.44 -3.88 -0.43
CA PRO A 371 16.26 -5.19 -1.06
C PRO A 371 16.74 -6.37 -0.20
N SER A 372 17.70 -6.15 0.72
CA SER A 372 18.17 -7.17 1.66
C SER A 372 17.04 -7.79 2.47
N GLY A 373 16.04 -7.00 2.91
CA GLY A 373 14.88 -7.53 3.64
C GLY A 373 14.04 -8.49 2.79
N SER A 374 13.92 -8.22 1.49
CA SER A 374 13.24 -9.12 0.54
C SER A 374 14.04 -10.41 0.29
N ILE A 375 15.36 -10.28 0.18
CA ILE A 375 16.26 -11.43 0.07
C ILE A 375 16.14 -12.30 1.32
N THR A 376 16.19 -11.73 2.52
CA THR A 376 16.04 -12.46 3.78
C THR A 376 14.69 -13.17 3.87
N LEU A 377 13.59 -12.53 3.47
CA LEU A 377 12.28 -13.19 3.41
C LEU A 377 12.30 -14.39 2.45
N PHE A 378 12.85 -14.20 1.25
CA PHE A 378 12.97 -15.28 0.27
C PHE A 378 13.78 -16.46 0.81
N GLU A 379 14.88 -16.20 1.52
CA GLU A 379 15.72 -17.24 2.11
C GLU A 379 15.01 -17.99 3.24
N GLN A 380 14.50 -17.24 4.23
CA GLN A 380 14.02 -17.82 5.49
C GLN A 380 12.65 -18.48 5.37
N SER A 381 11.76 -17.94 4.52
CA SER A 381 10.40 -18.47 4.39
C SER A 381 10.38 -19.98 4.06
N ARG A 382 9.47 -20.71 4.70
CA ARG A 382 9.24 -22.14 4.42
C ARG A 382 8.24 -22.39 3.28
N SER A 383 7.82 -21.35 2.57
CA SER A 383 6.98 -21.50 1.38
C SER A 383 7.69 -22.39 0.34
N THR A 384 6.94 -23.38 -0.17
CA THR A 384 7.45 -24.32 -1.18
C THR A 384 7.36 -23.75 -2.60
N LYS A 385 6.53 -22.73 -2.81
CA LYS A 385 6.35 -22.03 -4.08
C LYS A 385 6.69 -20.55 -3.89
N LYS A 386 7.98 -20.25 -3.87
CA LYS A 386 8.51 -18.89 -3.70
C LYS A 386 9.46 -18.51 -4.81
N SER A 387 9.41 -17.26 -5.24
CA SER A 387 10.36 -16.66 -6.19
C SER A 387 10.67 -15.21 -5.82
N ILE A 388 11.76 -14.68 -6.36
CA ILE A 388 12.17 -13.28 -6.18
C ILE A 388 12.69 -12.73 -7.52
N LYS A 389 12.25 -11.53 -7.88
CA LYS A 389 12.73 -10.75 -9.03
C LYS A 389 13.30 -9.41 -8.53
N ILE A 390 14.56 -9.14 -8.85
CA ILE A 390 15.22 -7.86 -8.61
C ILE A 390 15.35 -7.14 -9.94
N TYR A 391 14.85 -5.90 -10.00
CA TYR A 391 14.88 -5.06 -11.19
C TYR A 391 16.04 -4.07 -11.09
N PRO A 392 17.14 -4.24 -11.83
CA PRO A 392 18.27 -3.32 -11.77
C PRO A 392 17.82 -1.88 -12.07
N PHE A 393 18.39 -0.90 -11.36
CA PHE A 393 18.13 0.54 -11.53
C PHE A 393 16.71 1.04 -11.20
N VAL A 394 15.74 0.15 -11.01
CA VAL A 394 14.40 0.53 -10.51
C VAL A 394 14.50 0.96 -9.04
N GLU A 395 13.90 2.10 -8.72
CA GLU A 395 13.83 2.64 -7.35
C GLU A 395 12.55 2.19 -6.61
N HIS A 396 12.10 2.94 -5.60
CA HIS A 396 11.05 2.52 -4.68
C HIS A 396 9.66 2.45 -5.33
N ILE A 397 9.34 3.40 -6.21
CA ILE A 397 8.04 3.46 -6.88
C ILE A 397 8.10 2.60 -8.14
N MET A 398 8.00 1.29 -7.93
CA MET A 398 8.20 0.27 -8.97
C MET A 398 7.20 0.40 -10.14
N MET A 399 5.98 0.87 -9.87
CA MET A 399 4.95 1.04 -10.89
C MET A 399 4.70 2.51 -11.30
N ARG A 400 5.75 3.35 -11.26
CA ARG A 400 5.71 4.74 -11.73
C ARG A 400 5.54 4.78 -13.26
N ILE A 401 4.53 5.50 -13.75
CA ILE A 401 4.39 5.78 -15.18
C ILE A 401 5.62 6.57 -15.66
N GLY A 402 6.29 6.07 -16.71
CA GLY A 402 7.45 6.72 -17.30
C GLY A 402 7.13 8.04 -18.01
N ARG A 403 8.13 8.91 -18.17
CA ARG A 403 8.00 10.17 -18.91
C ARG A 403 7.81 9.98 -20.41
N ASP A 404 8.30 8.87 -20.94
CA ASP A 404 8.17 8.42 -22.32
C ASP A 404 8.16 6.88 -22.36
N GLU A 405 8.09 6.31 -23.56
CA GLU A 405 8.02 4.86 -23.76
C GLU A 405 9.27 4.12 -23.26
N GLU A 406 10.46 4.75 -23.33
CA GLU A 406 11.71 4.16 -22.87
C GLU A 406 11.76 4.11 -21.33
N ASP A 407 11.39 5.21 -20.67
CA ASP A 407 11.31 5.29 -19.21
C ASP A 407 10.20 4.41 -18.63
N ASP A 408 9.15 4.10 -19.40
CA ASP A 408 8.04 3.24 -18.96
C ASP A 408 8.34 1.73 -19.09
N GLN A 409 9.37 1.32 -19.83
CA GLN A 409 9.72 -0.10 -20.04
C GLN A 409 9.88 -0.90 -18.73
N PRO A 410 10.58 -0.39 -17.69
CA PRO A 410 10.72 -1.13 -16.44
C PRO A 410 9.37 -1.40 -15.76
N ARG A 411 8.45 -0.41 -15.79
CA ARG A 411 7.09 -0.59 -15.27
C ARG A 411 6.34 -1.65 -16.07
N GLN A 412 6.36 -1.59 -17.40
CA GLN A 412 5.69 -2.59 -18.25
C GLN A 412 6.18 -4.00 -17.94
N LYS A 413 7.50 -4.18 -17.81
CA LYS A 413 8.09 -5.46 -17.45
C LYS A 413 7.61 -5.97 -16.10
N ILE A 414 7.52 -5.11 -15.08
CA ILE A 414 6.98 -5.46 -13.76
C ILE A 414 5.51 -5.90 -13.86
N LEU A 415 4.69 -5.16 -14.61
CA LEU A 415 3.28 -5.51 -14.81
C LEU A 415 3.12 -6.85 -15.55
N ASP A 416 3.92 -7.10 -16.57
CA ASP A 416 3.96 -8.37 -17.30
C ASP A 416 4.38 -9.53 -16.38
N ASP A 417 5.42 -9.32 -15.57
CA ASP A 417 5.89 -10.33 -14.63
C ASP A 417 4.83 -10.69 -13.57
N ILE A 418 3.99 -9.73 -13.15
CA ILE A 418 2.89 -9.99 -12.23
C ILE A 418 1.87 -10.92 -12.90
N VAL A 419 1.46 -10.62 -14.14
CA VAL A 419 0.49 -11.43 -14.90
C VAL A 419 1.06 -12.84 -15.14
N GLU A 420 2.31 -12.93 -15.58
CA GLU A 420 3.02 -14.20 -15.84
C GLU A 420 3.02 -15.09 -14.60
N TRP A 421 3.40 -14.54 -13.43
CA TRP A 421 3.43 -15.32 -12.20
C TRP A 421 2.03 -15.75 -11.74
N ILE A 422 1.02 -14.90 -11.92
CA ILE A 422 -0.37 -15.26 -11.61
C ILE A 422 -0.83 -16.42 -12.50
N ASP A 423 -0.47 -16.43 -13.78
CA ASP A 423 -0.83 -17.53 -14.68
C ASP A 423 -0.09 -18.83 -14.34
N GLU A 424 1.20 -18.75 -13.96
CA GLU A 424 1.97 -19.90 -13.48
C GLU A 424 1.36 -20.54 -12.22
N ILE A 425 1.01 -19.72 -11.22
CA ILE A 425 0.45 -20.24 -9.96
C ILE A 425 -0.97 -20.79 -10.15
N ARG A 426 -1.76 -20.23 -11.08
CA ARG A 426 -3.08 -20.77 -11.43
C ARG A 426 -3.00 -22.10 -12.17
N ALA A 427 -1.99 -22.28 -13.02
CA ALA A 427 -1.78 -23.54 -13.73
C ALA A 427 -1.32 -24.66 -12.78
N ASN A 428 -0.66 -24.30 -11.68
CA ASN A 428 -0.16 -25.23 -10.66
C ASN A 428 -0.53 -24.73 -9.25
N PRO A 429 -1.82 -24.80 -8.84
CA PRO A 429 -2.31 -24.22 -7.58
C PRO A 429 -1.69 -24.86 -6.34
#